data_AF-A0A2S3XWI9-F1
#
_entry.id   AF-A0A2S3XWI9-F1
#
_cell.length_a   1.000
_cell.length_b   1.000
_cell.length_c   1.000
_cell.angle_alpha   90.00
_cell.angle_beta   90.00
_cell.angle_gamma   90.00
#
_symmetry.space_group_name_H-M   'P 1'
#
loop_
_entity.id
_entity.type
_entity.pdbx_description
1 polymer ?
#
loop_
_entity_poly.entity_id
_entity_poly.type
_entity_poly.pdbx_seq_one_letter_code
_entity_poly.pdbx_strand_id
1 'polypeptide(L)' 'MASPVDPPIYSALLRHWRSSGRTVPGHRDPEWTQAAALPVWPDRPPRVSGSPDPRGGAR' A
#
# COMPACT_ATOMS: atom_id res chain seq x y z
N MET A 1 -8.33 16.44 -37.25
CA MET A 1 -8.75 16.42 -35.83
C MET A 1 -7.93 15.34 -35.14
N ALA A 2 -6.90 15.71 -34.39
CA ALA A 2 -6.07 14.74 -33.68
C ALA A 2 -6.82 14.25 -32.44
N SER A 3 -6.99 12.93 -32.29
CA SER A 3 -7.47 12.36 -31.03
C SER A 3 -6.57 12.81 -29.89
N PRO A 4 -7.11 13.14 -28.70
CA PRO A 4 -6.26 13.34 -27.54
C PRO A 4 -5.46 12.05 -27.34
N VAL A 5 -4.14 12.15 -27.40
CA VAL A 5 -3.24 11.07 -27.00
C VAL A 5 -3.65 10.71 -25.60
N ASP A 6 -4.26 9.53 -25.45
CA ASP A 6 -4.60 8.97 -24.15
C ASP A 6 -3.31 9.06 -23.31
N PRO A 7 -3.30 9.84 -22.21
CA PRO A 7 -2.08 10.03 -21.45
C PRO A 7 -1.60 8.62 -21.08
N PRO A 8 -0.34 8.26 -21.38
CA PRO A 8 0.15 6.92 -21.14
C PRO A 8 -0.23 6.58 -19.70
N ILE A 9 -1.00 5.51 -19.50
CA ILE A 9 -1.75 5.21 -18.27
C ILE A 9 -0.93 5.46 -16.98
N TYR A 10 0.38 5.24 -17.08
CA TYR A 10 1.37 5.56 -16.07
C TYR A 10 1.33 7.03 -15.58
N SER A 11 1.29 8.00 -16.48
CA SER A 11 1.23 9.44 -16.16
C SER A 11 -0.09 9.85 -15.48
N ALA A 12 -1.20 9.24 -15.88
CA ALA A 12 -2.51 9.46 -15.25
C ALA A 12 -2.53 8.88 -13.82
N LEU A 13 -2.03 7.66 -13.65
CA LEU A 13 -1.85 7.02 -12.34
C LEU A 13 -0.90 7.82 -11.45
N LEU A 14 0.22 8.31 -12.01
CA LEU A 14 1.20 9.12 -11.31
C LEU A 14 0.57 10.42 -10.77
N ARG A 15 -0.23 11.10 -11.58
CA ARG A 15 -0.93 12.33 -11.19
C ARG A 15 -1.99 12.04 -10.13
N HIS A 16 -2.72 10.94 -10.28
CA HIS A 16 -3.73 10.51 -9.33
C HIS A 16 -3.11 10.20 -7.95
N TRP A 17 -2.07 9.38 -7.89
CA TRP A 17 -1.40 9.05 -6.63
C TRP A 17 -0.80 10.27 -5.93
N ARG A 18 -0.19 11.19 -6.69
CA ARG A 18 0.27 12.49 -6.15
C ARG A 18 -0.86 13.30 -5.53
N SER A 19 -2.02 13.38 -6.20
CA SER A 19 -3.17 14.14 -5.69
C SER A 19 -3.80 13.51 -4.44
N SER A 20 -3.71 12.18 -4.31
CA SER A 20 -4.31 11.43 -3.21
C SER A 20 -3.37 11.24 -2.01
N GLY A 21 -2.17 11.83 -2.03
CA GLY A 21 -1.17 11.64 -0.97
C GLY A 21 -0.67 10.20 -0.85
N ARG A 22 -0.76 9.41 -1.93
CA ARG A 22 -0.28 8.02 -1.95
C ARG A 22 1.18 7.97 -2.38
N THR A 23 1.90 6.97 -1.88
CA THR A 23 3.30 6.72 -2.26
C THR A 23 3.42 6.51 -3.76
N VAL A 24 4.31 7.29 -4.38
CA VAL A 24 4.55 7.28 -5.82
C VAL A 24 5.75 6.40 -6.14
N PRO A 25 5.62 5.37 -6.98
CA PRO A 25 6.74 4.54 -7.41
C PRO A 25 7.86 5.39 -8.04
N GLY A 26 9.09 5.22 -7.58
CA GLY A 26 10.27 5.98 -8.05
C GLY A 26 10.44 7.36 -7.40
N HIS A 27 9.50 7.82 -6.59
CA HIS A 27 9.69 8.98 -5.72
C HIS A 27 10.33 8.54 -4.40
N ARG A 28 11.33 9.30 -3.94
CA ARG A 28 12.01 8.99 -2.68
C ARG A 28 11.12 9.42 -1.52
N ASP A 29 10.49 8.44 -0.90
CA ASP A 29 9.63 8.62 0.25
C ASP A 29 10.44 8.34 1.54
N PRO A 30 10.66 9.35 2.40
CA PRO A 30 11.46 9.20 3.61
C PRO A 30 10.78 8.31 4.66
N GLU A 31 9.45 8.29 4.73
CA GLU A 31 8.72 7.41 5.65
C GLU A 31 8.88 5.95 5.24
N TRP A 32 8.79 5.67 3.93
CA TRP A 32 9.10 4.34 3.40
C TRP A 32 10.57 3.95 3.58
N THR A 33 11.49 4.90 3.41
CA THR A 33 12.91 4.66 3.65
C THR A 33 13.16 4.30 5.11
N GLN A 34 12.51 4.99 6.05
CA GLN A 34 12.58 4.68 7.47
C GLN A 34 11.94 3.33 7.79
N ALA A 35 10.74 3.05 7.26
CA ALA A 35 10.06 1.78 7.47
C ALA A 35 10.84 0.58 6.92
N ALA A 36 11.45 0.73 5.74
CA ALA A 36 12.30 -0.31 5.14
C ALA A 36 13.65 -0.48 5.85
N ALA A 37 14.09 0.53 6.61
CA ALA A 37 15.27 0.44 7.47
C ALA A 37 14.97 -0.23 8.82
N LEU A 38 13.69 -0.42 9.18
CA LEU A 38 13.33 -1.16 10.38
C LEU A 38 13.61 -2.65 10.21
N PRO A 39 14.01 -3.36 11.28
CA PRO A 39 14.16 -4.81 11.25
C PRO A 39 12.85 -5.48 10.79
N VAL A 40 12.97 -6.45 9.88
CA VAL A 40 11.83 -7.17 9.28
C VAL A 40 10.90 -7.81 10.32
N TRP A 41 11.41 -8.17 11.50
CA TRP A 41 10.62 -8.68 12.62
C TRP A 41 11.17 -8.23 13.97
N PRO A 42 10.32 -7.83 14.93
CA PRO A 42 10.67 -7.96 16.33
C PRO A 42 10.86 -9.46 16.66
N ASP A 43 11.74 -9.81 17.62
CA ASP A 43 11.92 -11.19 18.15
C ASP A 43 10.62 -11.87 18.62
N ARG A 44 9.52 -11.14 18.61
CA ARG A 44 8.17 -11.59 18.93
C ARG A 44 7.32 -11.53 17.66
N PRO A 45 6.69 -12.63 17.23
CA PRO A 45 5.72 -12.58 16.14
C PRO A 45 4.64 -11.55 16.50
N PRO A 46 4.18 -10.73 15.52
CA PRO A 46 3.12 -9.77 15.77
C PRO A 46 1.94 -10.52 16.35
N ARG A 47 1.39 -10.02 17.47
CA ARG A 47 0.18 -10.56 18.06
C ARG A 47 -0.97 -10.23 17.10
N VAL A 48 -1.17 -11.09 16.11
CA VAL A 48 -2.35 -11.03 15.25
C VAL A 48 -3.53 -11.37 16.15
N SER A 49 -4.32 -10.35 16.49
CA SER A 49 -5.56 -10.54 17.22
C SER A 49 -6.57 -11.18 16.27
N GLY A 50 -6.51 -12.50 16.14
CA GLY A 50 -7.58 -13.26 15.50
C GLY A 50 -8.82 -13.16 16.38
N SER A 51 -9.90 -12.59 15.85
CA SER A 51 -11.22 -12.78 16.45
C SER A 51 -11.58 -14.27 16.30
N PRO A 52 -11.84 -15.01 17.39
CA PRO A 52 -12.34 -16.38 17.26
C PRO A 52 -13.71 -16.32 16.56
N ASP A 53 -13.82 -16.95 15.39
CA ASP A 53 -15.11 -17.12 14.70
C ASP A 53 -16.03 -17.98 15.59
N PRO A 54 -17.26 -17.54 15.92
CA PRO A 54 -18.20 -18.32 16.71
C PRO A 54 -18.93 -19.33 15.81
N ARG A 55 -18.20 -20.30 15.25
CA ARG A 55 -18.82 -21.42 14.52
C ARG A 55 -18.34 -22.75 15.09
N GLY A 56 -19.00 -23.16 16.17
CA GLY A 56 -18.83 -24.48 16.76
C GLY A 56 -19.88 -24.73 17.82
N GLY A 57 -21.15 -24.85 17.44
CA GLY A 57 -22.23 -25.07 18.41
C GLY A 57 -23.59 -25.35 17.79
N ALA A 58 -23.65 -26.15 16.72
CA ALA A 58 -24.90 -26.78 16.30
C ALA A 58 -24.82 -28.26 16.69
N ARG A 59 -25.34 -28.59 17.87
CA ARG A 59 -25.83 -29.94 18.19
C ARG A 59 -27.02 -29.83 19.12
#